data_AF-A0A918YUF8-F1
#
_entry.id   AF-A0A918YUF8-F1
#
_cell.length_a   1.000
_cell.length_b   1.000
_cell.length_c   1.000
_cell.angle_alpha   90.00
_cell.angle_beta   90.00
_cell.angle_gamma   90.00
#
_symmetry.space_group_name_H-M   'P 1'
#
loop_
_entity.id
_entity.type
_entity.pdbx_description
1 polymer ?
#
loop_
_entity_poly.entity_id
_entity_poly.type
_entity_poly.pdbx_seq_one_letter_code
_entity_poly.pdbx_strand_id
1 'polypeptide(L)'
;MIRCVRLLACALLLAGPVRGQAAVEVEFEALRLHGTLAGEPTLVELDRFGPTVAGTRCRAPCPPGGRRWLSGTFAAGTLELVETGDAPARWTLARAGDGWQGTRTGADGPQPVALRPQPHAPAFPFALTLLMDAPPPRGDECAEAPTVRAIRIHRDGRLLQQLDTESIGTCRPFAPWIVDADFDGDADLLIGLHLPAGPNVPHQAWLYDARAGRFVDAPAALQDLSLPAFDAERRNVVAYWRDGAASHGVGVWRWRGRALVRVDGGSSRFFAVDSGDGVLRYHYSMPRYEDGRIVFAPRIVRGADGRLQLAEAAGADVSDSPAVLGPSLELHVYDARGRRVERHPLRTVRGRDADGVRRRCFELPYLHLPTGRVRYRRLEDACE
;
A
#
# COMPACT_ATOMS: atom_id res chain seq x y z
N MET A 1 -68.99 -4.78 34.33
CA MET A 1 -68.14 -3.74 33.71
C MET A 1 -66.96 -4.40 33.00
N ILE A 2 -67.12 -4.46 31.69
CA ILE A 2 -66.19 -4.62 30.55
C ILE A 2 -64.69 -4.69 30.91
N ARG A 3 -64.07 -5.86 30.66
CA ARG A 3 -62.63 -5.99 30.41
C ARG A 3 -62.41 -5.96 28.90
N CYS A 4 -61.80 -4.88 28.39
CA CYS A 4 -61.26 -4.82 27.04
C CYS A 4 -60.01 -5.70 26.94
N VAL A 5 -60.10 -6.81 26.21
CA VAL A 5 -58.93 -7.57 25.75
C VAL A 5 -58.63 -7.10 24.33
N ARG A 6 -57.51 -6.39 24.15
CA ARG A 6 -56.97 -6.04 22.83
C ARG A 6 -56.35 -7.29 22.20
N LEU A 7 -56.94 -7.79 21.12
CA LEU A 7 -56.31 -8.72 20.19
C LEU A 7 -55.16 -8.00 19.48
N LEU A 8 -53.92 -8.41 19.76
CA LEU A 8 -52.77 -8.08 18.92
C LEU A 8 -52.66 -9.18 17.85
N ALA A 9 -53.02 -8.84 16.61
CA ALA A 9 -52.77 -9.71 15.46
C ALA A 9 -51.27 -9.65 15.14
N CYS A 10 -50.55 -10.73 15.42
CA CYS A 10 -49.16 -10.91 15.00
C CYS A 10 -49.17 -11.27 13.51
N ALA A 11 -48.85 -10.31 12.65
CA ALA A 11 -48.57 -10.58 11.25
C ALA A 11 -47.23 -11.33 11.15
N LEU A 12 -47.28 -12.63 10.89
CA LEU A 12 -46.13 -13.39 10.42
C LEU A 12 -45.75 -12.90 9.02
N LEU A 13 -44.76 -12.04 8.94
CA LEU A 13 -44.01 -11.82 7.71
C LEU A 13 -43.14 -13.06 7.47
N LEU A 14 -43.62 -13.95 6.59
CA LEU A 14 -42.81 -14.99 5.99
C LEU A 14 -41.75 -14.31 5.11
N ALA A 15 -40.56 -14.09 5.66
CA ALA A 15 -39.37 -13.79 4.89
C ALA A 15 -39.04 -15.03 4.04
N GLY A 16 -39.43 -15.02 2.77
CA GLY A 16 -38.96 -16.01 1.81
C GLY A 16 -37.43 -15.95 1.71
N PRO A 17 -36.76 -17.08 1.41
CA PRO A 17 -35.33 -17.06 1.21
C PRO A 17 -35.02 -16.15 0.01
N VAL A 18 -34.21 -15.11 0.25
CA VAL A 18 -33.51 -14.40 -0.82
C VAL A 18 -32.69 -15.46 -1.54
N ARG A 19 -33.03 -15.75 -2.80
CA ARG A 19 -32.22 -16.63 -3.66
C ARG A 19 -30.83 -16.01 -3.77
N GLY A 20 -29.89 -16.48 -2.95
CA GLY A 20 -28.48 -16.20 -3.14
C GLY A 20 -28.08 -16.68 -4.53
N GLN A 21 -27.42 -15.82 -5.30
CA GLN A 21 -26.78 -16.23 -6.55
C GLN A 21 -25.86 -17.42 -6.26
N ALA A 22 -25.92 -18.43 -7.13
CA ALA A 22 -25.06 -19.59 -7.00
C ALA A 22 -23.59 -19.15 -7.11
N ALA A 23 -22.78 -19.52 -6.13
CA ALA A 23 -21.38 -19.18 -6.14
C ALA A 23 -20.66 -19.83 -7.34
N VAL A 24 -19.76 -19.09 -7.96
CA VAL A 24 -18.96 -19.49 -9.11
C VAL A 24 -17.55 -19.80 -8.64
N GLU A 25 -17.02 -20.93 -9.08
CA GLU A 25 -15.63 -21.32 -8.83
C GLU A 25 -14.73 -20.85 -9.97
N VAL A 26 -13.69 -20.10 -9.64
CA VAL A 26 -12.80 -19.46 -10.61
C VAL A 26 -11.37 -19.84 -10.27
N GLU A 27 -10.67 -20.52 -11.18
CA GLU A 27 -9.23 -20.76 -11.00
C GLU A 27 -8.46 -19.45 -10.88
N PHE A 28 -7.48 -19.41 -9.98
CA PHE A 28 -6.61 -18.26 -9.80
C PHE A 28 -5.14 -18.64 -9.96
N GLU A 29 -4.39 -17.77 -10.62
CA GLU A 29 -2.93 -17.89 -10.79
C GLU A 29 -2.29 -16.51 -10.79
N ALA A 30 -1.33 -16.30 -9.90
CA ALA A 30 -0.49 -15.11 -9.89
C ALA A 30 0.80 -15.40 -10.68
N LEU A 31 1.01 -14.67 -11.77
CA LEU A 31 2.21 -14.74 -12.60
C LEU A 31 3.12 -13.56 -12.24
N ARG A 32 4.26 -13.83 -11.63
CA ARG A 32 5.31 -12.84 -11.35
C ARG A 32 6.50 -13.20 -12.21
N LEU A 33 6.69 -12.46 -13.29
CA LEU A 33 7.61 -12.80 -14.37
C LEU A 33 8.68 -11.70 -14.56
N HIS A 34 9.84 -12.11 -15.05
CA HIS A 34 10.94 -11.25 -15.48
C HIS A 34 11.52 -11.76 -16.80
N GLY A 35 12.16 -10.89 -17.57
CA GLY A 35 12.83 -11.28 -18.80
C GLY A 35 13.23 -10.08 -19.64
N THR A 36 13.16 -10.24 -20.96
CA THR A 36 13.55 -9.19 -21.92
C THR A 36 12.44 -8.90 -22.91
N LEU A 37 12.23 -7.61 -23.19
CA LEU A 37 11.43 -7.11 -24.30
C LEU A 37 12.32 -6.21 -25.15
N ALA A 38 12.52 -6.54 -26.43
CA ALA A 38 13.41 -5.80 -27.32
C ALA A 38 14.83 -5.57 -26.74
N GLY A 39 15.35 -6.55 -25.99
CA GLY A 39 16.66 -6.48 -25.33
C GLY A 39 16.68 -5.76 -23.98
N GLU A 40 15.57 -5.15 -23.56
CA GLU A 40 15.48 -4.39 -22.32
C GLU A 40 14.93 -5.25 -21.16
N PRO A 41 15.57 -5.23 -19.98
CA PRO A 41 15.06 -5.90 -18.78
C PRO A 41 13.62 -5.46 -18.45
N THR A 42 12.71 -6.42 -18.35
CA THR A 42 11.27 -6.17 -18.17
C THR A 42 10.71 -7.05 -17.07
N LEU A 43 9.91 -6.46 -16.19
CA LEU A 43 9.09 -7.17 -15.21
C LEU A 43 7.63 -7.17 -15.67
N VAL A 44 6.95 -8.29 -15.45
CA VAL A 44 5.54 -8.50 -15.79
C VAL A 44 4.85 -9.15 -14.58
N GLU A 45 3.77 -8.54 -14.11
CA GLU A 45 2.96 -8.99 -12.99
C GLU A 45 1.53 -9.16 -13.49
N LEU A 46 1.02 -10.40 -13.55
CA LEU A 46 -0.33 -10.69 -14.02
C LEU A 46 -1.08 -11.53 -12.99
N ASP A 47 -2.37 -11.28 -12.86
CA ASP A 47 -3.30 -12.07 -12.08
C ASP A 47 -4.34 -12.66 -13.05
N ARG A 48 -4.49 -13.98 -13.03
CA ARG A 48 -5.43 -14.73 -13.85
C ARG A 48 -6.62 -15.13 -13.00
N PHE A 49 -7.83 -14.80 -13.46
CA PHE A 49 -9.11 -15.24 -12.92
C PHE A 49 -9.85 -16.04 -13.99
N GLY A 50 -9.68 -17.36 -13.97
CA GLY A 50 -10.18 -18.27 -15.01
C GLY A 50 -9.61 -17.89 -16.38
N PRO A 51 -10.45 -17.50 -17.36
CA PRO A 51 -9.98 -17.06 -18.67
C PRO A 51 -9.54 -15.59 -18.71
N THR A 52 -9.85 -14.78 -17.69
CA THR A 52 -9.53 -13.34 -17.68
C THR A 52 -8.14 -13.13 -17.07
N VAL A 53 -7.33 -12.27 -17.67
CA VAL A 53 -5.99 -11.93 -17.18
C VAL A 53 -5.84 -10.41 -17.15
N ALA A 54 -5.20 -9.89 -16.11
CA ALA A 54 -4.78 -8.49 -16.07
C ALA A 54 -3.59 -8.25 -15.15
N GLY A 55 -2.94 -7.12 -15.33
CA GLY A 55 -1.86 -6.67 -14.45
C GLY A 55 -1.01 -5.61 -15.12
N THR A 56 0.30 -5.62 -14.86
CA THR A 56 1.19 -4.57 -15.35
C THR A 56 2.52 -5.11 -15.88
N ARG A 57 3.18 -4.28 -16.68
CA ARG A 57 4.58 -4.45 -17.06
C ARG A 57 5.36 -3.17 -16.90
N CYS A 58 6.64 -3.27 -16.61
CA CYS A 58 7.54 -2.13 -16.50
C CYS A 58 8.96 -2.51 -16.91
N ARG A 59 9.73 -1.54 -17.42
CA ARG A 59 11.16 -1.71 -17.65
C ARG A 59 11.87 -1.68 -16.30
N ALA A 60 12.74 -2.64 -16.03
CA ALA A 60 13.47 -2.71 -14.77
C ALA A 60 14.65 -1.70 -14.77
N PRO A 61 14.94 -1.02 -13.64
CA PRO A 61 14.15 -1.01 -12.39
C PRO A 61 12.84 -0.24 -12.59
N CYS A 62 11.72 -0.77 -12.10
CA CYS A 62 10.39 -0.24 -12.37
C CYS A 62 10.12 1.09 -11.63
N PRO A 63 10.18 2.24 -12.32
CA PRO A 63 10.04 3.51 -11.65
C PRO A 63 8.56 3.81 -11.35
N PRO A 64 8.26 4.70 -10.38
CA PRO A 64 6.92 5.26 -10.21
C PRO A 64 6.41 5.83 -11.54
N GLY A 65 5.20 5.45 -11.97
CA GLY A 65 4.61 5.89 -13.24
C GLY A 65 5.15 5.18 -14.50
N GLY A 66 6.16 4.30 -14.39
CA GLY A 66 6.72 3.53 -15.51
C GLY A 66 5.97 2.24 -15.84
N ARG A 67 4.86 1.97 -15.16
CA ARG A 67 4.02 0.79 -15.38
C ARG A 67 3.06 1.03 -16.55
N ARG A 68 2.95 0.02 -17.42
CA ARG A 68 1.89 -0.08 -18.43
C ARG A 68 0.94 -1.20 -18.04
N TRP A 69 -0.34 -0.96 -18.26
CA TRP A 69 -1.39 -1.93 -17.95
C TRP A 69 -1.50 -2.97 -19.06
N LEU A 70 -1.70 -4.22 -18.65
CA LEU A 70 -1.90 -5.37 -19.51
C LEU A 70 -3.25 -6.01 -19.15
N SER A 71 -4.01 -6.41 -20.17
CA SER A 71 -5.30 -7.06 -19.99
C SER A 71 -5.59 -8.02 -21.12
N GLY A 72 -6.36 -9.08 -20.87
CA GLY A 72 -6.78 -9.96 -21.93
C GLY A 72 -7.22 -11.31 -21.43
N THR A 73 -6.88 -12.37 -22.18
CA THR A 73 -7.39 -13.70 -21.93
C THR A 73 -6.31 -14.77 -21.89
N PHE A 74 -6.62 -15.85 -21.18
CA PHE A 74 -5.87 -17.10 -21.22
C PHE A 74 -6.75 -18.21 -21.79
N ALA A 75 -6.30 -18.83 -22.86
CA ALA A 75 -6.99 -19.96 -23.48
C ALA A 75 -5.98 -20.93 -24.11
N ALA A 76 -6.20 -22.23 -23.92
CA ALA A 76 -5.40 -23.29 -24.53
C ALA A 76 -3.87 -23.16 -24.32
N GLY A 77 -3.43 -22.65 -23.16
CA GLY A 77 -2.00 -22.48 -22.86
C GLY A 77 -1.38 -21.19 -23.39
N THR A 78 -2.19 -20.30 -23.98
CA THR A 78 -1.75 -19.04 -24.56
C THR A 78 -2.36 -17.85 -23.83
N LEU A 79 -1.54 -16.84 -23.55
CA LEU A 79 -1.94 -15.51 -23.11
C LEU A 79 -2.06 -14.60 -24.33
N GLU A 80 -3.23 -13.99 -24.49
CA GLU A 80 -3.49 -12.92 -25.46
C GLU A 80 -3.76 -11.65 -24.67
N LEU A 81 -2.81 -10.71 -24.68
CA LEU A 81 -2.89 -9.48 -23.88
C LEU A 81 -2.85 -8.23 -24.77
N VAL A 82 -3.52 -7.19 -24.32
CA VAL A 82 -3.44 -5.83 -24.85
C VAL A 82 -2.74 -4.97 -23.81
N GLU A 83 -1.71 -4.26 -24.27
CA GLU A 83 -1.01 -3.23 -23.53
C GLU A 83 -1.67 -1.88 -23.82
N THR A 84 -2.20 -1.23 -22.79
CA THR A 84 -2.82 0.08 -22.93
C THR A 84 -1.82 1.20 -22.68
N GLY A 85 -1.93 2.29 -23.44
CA GLY A 85 -1.12 3.50 -23.35
C GLY A 85 -1.16 4.27 -24.67
N ASP A 86 -0.32 5.30 -24.81
CA ASP A 86 -0.27 6.15 -26.01
C ASP A 86 0.12 5.37 -27.29
N ALA A 87 0.81 4.24 -27.13
CA ALA A 87 1.18 3.32 -28.20
C ALA A 87 0.77 1.90 -27.81
N PRO A 88 -0.48 1.50 -28.07
CA PRO A 88 -0.97 0.19 -27.67
C PRO A 88 -0.23 -0.93 -28.40
N ALA A 89 -0.10 -2.08 -27.74
CA ALA A 89 0.54 -3.26 -28.32
C ALA A 89 -0.20 -4.53 -27.94
N ARG A 90 -0.13 -5.55 -28.79
CA ARG A 90 -0.69 -6.88 -28.52
C ARG A 90 0.42 -7.84 -28.15
N TRP A 91 0.18 -8.69 -27.16
CA TRP A 91 1.10 -9.71 -26.73
C TRP A 91 0.43 -11.08 -26.92
N THR A 92 1.15 -11.98 -27.57
CA THR A 92 0.75 -13.39 -27.68
C THR A 92 1.87 -14.22 -27.09
N LEU A 93 1.61 -14.89 -25.97
CA LEU A 93 2.61 -15.67 -25.24
C LEU A 93 2.11 -17.10 -25.00
N ALA A 94 2.93 -18.10 -25.32
CA ALA A 94 2.67 -19.50 -25.01
C ALA A 94 3.59 -19.97 -23.87
N ARG A 95 3.13 -20.96 -23.09
CA ARG A 95 3.96 -21.62 -22.08
C ARG A 95 5.17 -22.29 -22.76
N ALA A 96 6.36 -22.08 -22.18
CA ALA A 96 7.61 -22.64 -22.65
C ALA A 96 8.47 -23.07 -21.45
N GLY A 97 8.41 -24.36 -21.10
CA GLY A 97 9.03 -24.87 -19.86
C GLY A 97 8.36 -24.28 -18.62
N ASP A 98 9.15 -23.66 -17.75
CA ASP A 98 8.71 -22.93 -16.56
C ASP A 98 8.30 -21.47 -16.85
N GLY A 99 8.51 -21.00 -18.09
CA GLY A 99 8.30 -19.61 -18.49
C GLY A 99 7.29 -19.44 -19.62
N TRP A 100 7.40 -18.28 -20.28
CA TRP A 100 6.53 -17.85 -21.37
C TRP A 100 7.36 -17.28 -22.52
N GLN A 101 6.97 -17.59 -23.74
CA GLN A 101 7.62 -17.07 -24.95
C GLN A 101 6.59 -16.64 -25.98
N GLY A 102 6.92 -15.63 -26.77
CA GLY A 102 6.09 -15.20 -27.87
C GLY A 102 6.48 -13.82 -28.37
N THR A 103 5.47 -13.01 -28.70
CA THR A 103 5.69 -11.77 -29.44
C THR A 103 4.85 -10.64 -28.85
N ARG A 104 5.45 -9.46 -28.73
CA ARG A 104 4.75 -8.17 -28.59
C ARG A 104 4.71 -7.47 -29.94
N THR A 105 3.54 -7.13 -30.44
CA THR A 105 3.34 -6.41 -31.71
C THR A 105 2.78 -5.02 -31.41
N GLY A 106 3.59 -3.98 -31.65
CA GLY A 106 3.20 -2.58 -31.53
C GLY A 106 3.49 -1.80 -32.82
N ALA A 107 3.55 -0.47 -32.73
CA ALA A 107 3.89 0.41 -33.86
C ALA A 107 5.27 0.13 -34.46
N ASP A 108 6.24 -0.27 -33.63
CA ASP A 108 7.61 -0.61 -34.04
C ASP A 108 7.73 -2.01 -34.68
N GLY A 109 6.60 -2.69 -34.92
CA GLY A 109 6.54 -4.06 -35.42
C GLY A 109 6.60 -5.14 -34.32
N PRO A 110 6.74 -6.42 -34.72
CA PRO A 110 6.81 -7.54 -33.80
C PRO A 110 8.18 -7.62 -33.10
N GLN A 111 8.15 -7.74 -31.78
CA GLN A 111 9.31 -7.85 -30.90
C GLN A 111 9.23 -9.17 -30.12
N PRO A 112 10.29 -9.98 -30.08
CA PRO A 112 10.29 -11.22 -29.31
C PRO A 112 10.23 -10.93 -27.81
N VAL A 113 9.50 -11.79 -27.10
CA VAL A 113 9.32 -11.77 -25.66
C VAL A 113 9.70 -13.13 -25.10
N ALA A 114 10.56 -13.14 -24.09
CA ALA A 114 10.88 -14.32 -23.31
C ALA A 114 10.84 -13.93 -21.82
N LEU A 115 9.99 -14.59 -21.06
CA LEU A 115 9.72 -14.34 -19.66
C LEU A 115 9.89 -15.62 -18.84
N ARG A 116 10.40 -15.48 -17.62
CA ARG A 116 10.54 -16.56 -16.64
C ARG A 116 10.01 -16.12 -15.27
N PRO A 117 9.63 -17.04 -14.38
CA PRO A 117 9.27 -16.72 -13.01
C PRO A 117 10.35 -15.86 -12.34
N GLN A 118 9.96 -14.84 -11.58
CA GLN A 118 10.91 -13.98 -10.89
C GLN A 118 11.82 -14.79 -9.96
N PRO A 119 13.13 -14.49 -9.92
CA PRO A 119 14.02 -15.14 -8.97
C PRO A 119 13.56 -14.77 -7.55
N HIS A 120 13.65 -15.73 -6.63
CA HIS A 120 13.23 -15.58 -5.23
C HIS A 120 11.72 -15.44 -4.98
N ALA A 121 10.86 -15.76 -5.96
CA ALA A 121 9.46 -16.01 -5.64
C ALA A 121 9.34 -17.16 -4.61
N PRO A 122 8.52 -17.03 -3.56
CA PRO A 122 8.41 -18.05 -2.54
C PRO A 122 7.78 -19.32 -3.12
N ALA A 123 8.11 -20.48 -2.54
CA ALA A 123 7.60 -21.74 -3.03
C ALA A 123 6.10 -21.85 -2.75
N PHE A 124 5.30 -21.99 -3.80
CA PHE A 124 3.84 -22.13 -3.69
C PHE A 124 3.34 -23.36 -4.46
N PRO A 125 3.41 -24.56 -3.86
CA PRO A 125 3.04 -25.82 -4.51
C PRO A 125 1.53 -26.09 -4.47
N PHE A 126 0.72 -25.03 -4.57
CA PHE A 126 -0.74 -25.10 -4.46
C PHE A 126 -1.42 -24.50 -5.68
N ALA A 127 -2.57 -25.06 -6.04
CA ALA A 127 -3.50 -24.43 -6.96
C ALA A 127 -4.59 -23.71 -6.17
N LEU A 128 -4.97 -22.51 -6.62
CA LEU A 128 -6.01 -21.72 -5.99
C LEU A 128 -7.28 -21.70 -6.84
N THR A 129 -8.42 -21.82 -6.17
CA THR A 129 -9.73 -21.57 -6.74
C THR A 129 -10.46 -20.58 -5.85
N LEU A 130 -11.00 -19.52 -6.44
CA LEU A 130 -11.76 -18.50 -5.74
C LEU A 130 -13.24 -18.82 -5.87
N LEU A 131 -13.93 -18.83 -4.73
CA LEU A 131 -15.38 -18.93 -4.68
C LEU A 131 -15.95 -17.51 -4.72
N MET A 132 -16.65 -17.15 -5.78
CA MET A 132 -17.18 -15.81 -6.02
C MET A 132 -18.70 -15.80 -6.14
N ASP A 133 -19.37 -14.68 -5.89
CA ASP A 133 -20.82 -14.55 -6.10
C ASP A 133 -21.22 -14.33 -7.58
N ALA A 134 -20.28 -13.90 -8.41
CA ALA A 134 -20.43 -13.78 -9.86
C ALA A 134 -19.09 -14.02 -10.59
N PRO A 135 -19.10 -14.32 -11.91
CA PRO A 135 -17.87 -14.40 -12.69
C PRO A 135 -17.14 -13.04 -12.73
N PRO A 136 -15.79 -13.02 -12.82
CA PRO A 136 -15.03 -11.79 -12.96
C PRO A 136 -15.43 -11.04 -14.25
N PRO A 137 -15.47 -9.70 -14.24
CA PRO A 137 -15.75 -8.91 -15.43
C PRO A 137 -14.70 -9.19 -16.51
N ARG A 138 -15.14 -9.11 -17.78
CA ARG A 138 -14.27 -9.26 -18.95
C ARG A 138 -13.91 -7.89 -19.51
N GLY A 139 -12.72 -7.79 -20.10
CA GLY A 139 -12.24 -6.55 -20.71
C GLY A 139 -11.71 -5.55 -19.68
N ASP A 140 -11.63 -4.28 -20.10
CA ASP A 140 -10.98 -3.19 -19.34
C ASP A 140 -11.94 -2.18 -18.73
N GLU A 141 -13.24 -2.34 -18.98
CA GLU A 141 -14.26 -1.49 -18.40
C GLU A 141 -14.34 -1.74 -16.89
N CYS A 142 -14.38 -0.65 -16.12
CA CYS A 142 -14.62 -0.74 -14.68
C CYS A 142 -16.08 -1.16 -14.46
N ALA A 143 -16.27 -2.38 -13.97
CA ALA A 143 -17.56 -2.92 -13.58
C ALA A 143 -17.56 -3.24 -12.09
N GLU A 144 -18.75 -3.50 -11.53
CA GLU A 144 -18.86 -3.99 -10.16
C GLU A 144 -18.09 -5.31 -10.01
N ALA A 145 -17.13 -5.33 -9.08
CA ALA A 145 -16.34 -6.51 -8.81
C ALA A 145 -17.17 -7.56 -8.06
N PRO A 146 -17.10 -8.86 -8.43
CA PRO A 146 -17.70 -9.91 -7.63
C PRO A 146 -17.04 -9.99 -6.24
N THR A 147 -17.81 -10.41 -5.25
CA THR A 147 -17.28 -10.72 -3.92
C THR A 147 -16.59 -12.08 -3.94
N VAL A 148 -15.33 -12.12 -3.52
CA VAL A 148 -14.64 -13.36 -3.17
C VAL A 148 -15.09 -13.77 -1.77
N ARG A 149 -15.76 -14.92 -1.68
CA ARG A 149 -16.33 -15.50 -0.45
C ARG A 149 -15.39 -16.51 0.21
N ALA A 150 -14.53 -17.15 -0.58
CA ALA A 150 -13.51 -18.04 -0.06
C ALA A 150 -12.37 -18.25 -1.06
N ILE A 151 -11.20 -18.62 -0.53
CA ILE A 151 -10.06 -19.14 -1.29
C ILE A 151 -9.95 -20.64 -0.99
N ARG A 152 -10.10 -21.47 -2.01
CA ARG A 152 -9.90 -22.92 -1.93
C ARG A 152 -8.49 -23.27 -2.39
N ILE A 153 -7.80 -24.00 -1.54
CA ILE A 153 -6.41 -24.41 -1.74
C ILE A 153 -6.40 -25.88 -2.12
N HIS A 154 -5.78 -26.19 -3.24
CA HIS A 154 -5.67 -27.55 -3.75
C HIS A 154 -4.20 -27.97 -3.82
N ARG A 155 -3.93 -29.23 -3.51
CA ARG A 155 -2.65 -29.88 -3.74
C ARG A 155 -2.90 -31.17 -4.52
N ASP A 156 -2.18 -31.35 -5.63
CA ASP A 156 -2.33 -32.51 -6.52
C ASP A 156 -3.80 -32.77 -6.94
N GLY A 157 -4.54 -31.69 -7.22
CA GLY A 157 -5.95 -31.72 -7.62
C GLY A 157 -6.94 -32.01 -6.49
N ARG A 158 -6.50 -32.19 -5.24
CA ARG A 158 -7.37 -32.42 -4.08
C ARG A 158 -7.52 -31.16 -3.25
N LEU A 159 -8.74 -30.86 -2.83
CA LEU A 159 -9.01 -29.77 -1.89
C LEU A 159 -8.34 -30.07 -0.54
N LEU A 160 -7.40 -29.21 -0.16
CA LEU A 160 -6.68 -29.28 1.11
C LEU A 160 -7.39 -28.44 2.17
N GLN A 161 -7.81 -27.23 1.81
CA GLN A 161 -8.37 -26.25 2.73
C GLN A 161 -9.25 -25.25 2.01
N GLN A 162 -10.22 -24.69 2.72
CA GLN A 162 -10.94 -23.49 2.35
C GLN A 162 -10.64 -22.39 3.38
N LEU A 163 -10.34 -21.19 2.89
CA LEU A 163 -10.14 -19.98 3.69
C LEU A 163 -11.32 -19.05 3.41
N ASP A 164 -12.18 -18.85 4.39
CA ASP A 164 -13.34 -17.98 4.24
C ASP A 164 -12.92 -16.50 4.32
N THR A 165 -13.50 -15.67 3.46
CA THR A 165 -13.21 -14.23 3.37
C THR A 165 -14.43 -13.48 2.84
N GLU A 166 -14.44 -12.16 2.98
CA GLU A 166 -15.40 -11.29 2.29
C GLU A 166 -14.63 -10.16 1.61
N SER A 167 -14.06 -10.48 0.46
CA SER A 167 -13.21 -9.55 -0.30
C SER A 167 -13.96 -8.99 -1.51
N ILE A 168 -14.14 -7.68 -1.55
CA ILE A 168 -14.82 -6.95 -2.61
C ILE A 168 -13.82 -5.95 -3.20
N GLY A 169 -13.44 -6.15 -4.45
CA GLY A 169 -12.62 -5.18 -5.16
C GLY A 169 -13.44 -4.00 -5.68
N THR A 170 -12.84 -3.13 -6.50
CA THR A 170 -13.56 -1.97 -7.07
C THR A 170 -14.04 -2.23 -8.48
N CYS A 171 -13.11 -2.26 -9.43
CA CYS A 171 -13.39 -2.54 -10.84
C CYS A 171 -13.24 -4.02 -11.20
N ARG A 172 -12.53 -4.77 -10.36
CA ARG A 172 -12.13 -6.18 -10.50
C ARG A 172 -11.99 -6.79 -9.12
N PRO A 173 -12.14 -8.12 -8.96
CA PRO A 173 -11.89 -8.75 -7.66
C PRO A 173 -10.45 -8.51 -7.22
N PHE A 174 -10.22 -8.37 -5.90
CA PHE A 174 -8.86 -8.37 -5.39
C PHE A 174 -8.22 -9.74 -5.63
N ALA A 175 -7.00 -9.70 -6.17
CA ALA A 175 -6.18 -10.89 -6.32
C ALA A 175 -5.57 -11.26 -4.96
N PRO A 176 -5.61 -12.55 -4.56
CA PRO A 176 -4.74 -13.03 -3.49
C PRO A 176 -3.27 -12.71 -3.79
N TRP A 177 -2.57 -12.22 -2.78
CA TRP A 177 -1.13 -12.02 -2.79
C TRP A 177 -0.46 -13.27 -2.22
N ILE A 178 0.50 -13.79 -2.98
CA ILE A 178 1.34 -14.92 -2.58
C ILE A 178 2.70 -14.35 -2.22
N VAL A 179 3.08 -14.43 -0.95
CA VAL A 179 4.28 -13.79 -0.41
C VAL A 179 4.77 -14.56 0.81
N ASP A 180 6.08 -14.59 1.05
CA ASP A 180 6.65 -15.08 2.32
C ASP A 180 6.54 -13.95 3.36
N ALA A 181 5.47 -13.97 4.16
CA ALA A 181 5.09 -12.88 5.05
C ALA A 181 5.83 -12.94 6.40
N ASP A 182 6.24 -14.13 6.83
CA ASP A 182 7.03 -14.35 8.05
C ASP A 182 8.52 -14.68 7.85
N PHE A 183 8.95 -14.72 6.60
CA PHE A 183 10.34 -14.93 6.17
C PHE A 183 10.87 -16.32 6.53
N ASP A 184 10.00 -17.33 6.54
CA ASP A 184 10.35 -18.72 6.81
C ASP A 184 10.67 -19.53 5.53
N GLY A 185 10.41 -18.95 4.36
CA GLY A 185 10.70 -19.51 3.04
C GLY A 185 9.49 -20.18 2.37
N ASP A 186 8.41 -20.41 3.09
CA ASP A 186 7.13 -20.86 2.54
C ASP A 186 6.26 -19.65 2.15
N ALA A 187 5.38 -19.86 1.18
CA ALA A 187 4.48 -18.82 0.72
C ALA A 187 3.19 -18.75 1.55
N ASP A 188 2.89 -17.55 2.03
CA ASP A 188 1.67 -17.15 2.72
C ASP A 188 0.66 -16.49 1.77
N LEU A 189 -0.55 -16.23 2.27
CA LEU A 189 -1.63 -15.62 1.52
C LEU A 189 -2.15 -14.36 2.19
N LEU A 190 -2.33 -13.29 1.40
CA LEU A 190 -3.07 -12.09 1.80
C LEU A 190 -4.13 -11.76 0.76
N ILE A 191 -5.24 -11.13 1.17
CA ILE A 191 -6.21 -10.56 0.24
C ILE A 191 -6.76 -9.25 0.79
N GLY A 192 -6.87 -8.21 -0.05
CA GLY A 192 -7.55 -6.98 0.31
C GLY A 192 -9.04 -7.22 0.54
N LEU A 193 -9.68 -6.52 1.47
CA LEU A 193 -11.09 -6.76 1.80
C LEU A 193 -12.04 -5.80 1.09
N HIS A 194 -11.72 -4.51 1.06
CA HIS A 194 -12.43 -3.49 0.29
C HIS A 194 -11.55 -2.26 0.12
N LEU A 195 -11.82 -1.43 -0.89
CA LEU A 195 -11.15 -0.13 -1.01
C LEU A 195 -11.96 0.94 -0.25
N PRO A 196 -11.48 1.46 0.90
CA PRO A 196 -12.14 2.57 1.55
C PRO A 196 -11.87 3.88 0.80
N ALA A 197 -12.50 4.98 1.23
CA ALA A 197 -12.23 6.33 0.70
C ALA A 197 -10.80 6.84 0.94
N GLY A 198 -9.92 6.02 1.51
CA GLY A 198 -8.52 6.35 1.79
C GLY A 198 -7.56 5.21 1.50
N PRO A 199 -6.25 5.43 1.66
CA PRO A 199 -5.21 4.47 1.33
C PRO A 199 -5.12 3.31 2.35
N ASN A 200 -5.90 3.36 3.43
CA ASN A 200 -5.87 2.35 4.49
C ASN A 200 -6.68 1.11 4.10
N VAL A 201 -6.21 0.34 3.14
CA VAL A 201 -6.92 -0.84 2.66
C VAL A 201 -6.80 -1.99 3.67
N PRO A 202 -7.90 -2.42 4.32
CA PRO A 202 -7.87 -3.58 5.19
C PRO A 202 -7.64 -4.85 4.38
N HIS A 203 -7.07 -5.85 5.02
CA HIS A 203 -6.77 -7.13 4.40
C HIS A 203 -7.05 -8.28 5.38
N GLN A 204 -7.07 -9.49 4.85
CA GLN A 204 -6.99 -10.71 5.63
C GLN A 204 -5.76 -11.50 5.19
N ALA A 205 -5.02 -12.01 6.17
CA ALA A 205 -3.77 -12.72 5.99
C ALA A 205 -3.81 -14.10 6.63
N TRP A 206 -3.19 -15.08 5.98
CA TRP A 206 -3.00 -16.43 6.47
C TRP A 206 -1.56 -16.88 6.27
N LEU A 207 -0.94 -17.35 7.36
CA LEU A 207 0.41 -17.89 7.35
C LEU A 207 0.36 -19.41 7.11
N TYR A 208 1.27 -19.95 6.33
CA TYR A 208 1.37 -21.38 6.10
C TYR A 208 2.11 -22.06 7.28
N ASP A 209 1.41 -22.91 8.04
CA ASP A 209 2.06 -23.76 9.03
C ASP A 209 2.51 -25.06 8.36
N ALA A 210 3.78 -25.11 7.96
CA ALA A 210 4.38 -26.29 7.30
C ALA A 210 4.30 -27.57 8.15
N ARG A 211 4.30 -27.46 9.49
CA ARG A 211 4.18 -28.62 10.38
C ARG A 211 2.77 -29.17 10.40
N ALA A 212 1.77 -28.28 10.34
CA ALA A 212 0.36 -28.65 10.26
C ALA A 212 -0.08 -28.94 8.81
N GLY A 213 0.71 -28.53 7.82
CA GLY A 213 0.42 -28.67 6.40
C GLY A 213 -0.80 -27.85 5.94
N ARG A 214 -1.06 -26.70 6.58
CA ARG A 214 -2.25 -25.87 6.33
C ARG A 214 -1.99 -24.39 6.63
N PHE A 215 -2.81 -23.53 6.05
CA PHE A 215 -2.81 -22.11 6.34
C PHE A 215 -3.59 -21.83 7.63
N VAL A 216 -3.09 -20.89 8.44
CA VAL A 216 -3.70 -20.46 9.70
C VAL A 216 -3.79 -18.94 9.71
N ASP A 217 -4.79 -18.37 10.40
CA ASP A 217 -4.92 -16.92 10.47
C ASP A 217 -3.64 -16.27 11.02
N ALA A 218 -3.18 -15.23 10.34
CA ALA A 218 -2.08 -14.42 10.81
C ALA A 218 -2.45 -13.71 12.13
N PRO A 219 -1.46 -13.37 12.99
CA PRO A 219 -1.72 -12.64 14.22
C PRO A 219 -2.34 -11.27 13.93
N ALA A 220 -3.15 -10.77 14.88
CA ALA A 220 -3.82 -9.47 14.76
C ALA A 220 -2.88 -8.32 14.37
N ALA A 221 -1.65 -8.32 14.88
CA ALA A 221 -0.64 -7.32 14.53
C ALA A 221 -0.29 -7.25 13.03
N LEU A 222 -0.46 -8.34 12.27
CA LEU A 222 -0.37 -8.32 10.81
C LEU A 222 -1.71 -7.91 10.19
N GLN A 223 -2.82 -8.53 10.62
CA GLN A 223 -4.17 -8.27 10.09
C GLN A 223 -4.56 -6.78 10.16
N ASP A 224 -4.17 -6.09 11.23
CA ASP A 224 -4.50 -4.69 11.48
C ASP A 224 -3.69 -3.70 10.62
N LEU A 225 -2.68 -4.17 9.87
CA LEU A 225 -1.91 -3.33 8.97
C LEU A 225 -2.71 -3.00 7.71
N SER A 226 -2.58 -1.79 7.19
CA SER A 226 -3.10 -1.47 5.86
C SER A 226 -2.16 -2.01 4.78
N LEU A 227 -2.62 -2.98 3.99
CA LEU A 227 -1.91 -3.67 2.89
C LEU A 227 -0.37 -3.59 3.00
N PRO A 228 0.25 -4.41 3.86
CA PRO A 228 1.68 -4.32 4.13
C PRO A 228 2.53 -4.74 2.92
N ALA A 229 3.74 -4.19 2.86
CA ALA A 229 4.82 -4.62 1.98
C ALA A 229 5.86 -5.42 2.76
N PHE A 230 6.49 -6.38 2.10
CA PHE A 230 7.44 -7.32 2.70
C PHE A 230 8.84 -7.12 2.10
N ASP A 231 9.76 -6.60 2.91
CA ASP A 231 11.18 -6.47 2.56
C ASP A 231 11.91 -7.73 3.03
N ALA A 232 12.00 -8.71 2.15
CA ALA A 232 12.63 -10.00 2.42
C ALA A 232 14.14 -9.88 2.71
N GLU A 233 14.84 -8.94 2.06
CA GLU A 233 16.28 -8.71 2.27
C GLU A 233 16.57 -8.34 3.74
N ARG A 234 15.71 -7.50 4.32
CA ARG A 234 15.88 -7.00 5.69
C ARG A 234 14.94 -7.64 6.71
N ARG A 235 14.08 -8.56 6.25
CA ARG A 235 13.03 -9.24 7.02
C ARG A 235 12.15 -8.26 7.78
N ASN A 236 11.72 -7.22 7.08
CA ASN A 236 10.86 -6.17 7.61
C ASN A 236 9.47 -6.26 6.97
N VAL A 237 8.44 -6.16 7.79
CA VAL A 237 7.07 -5.88 7.34
C VAL A 237 6.87 -4.37 7.44
N VAL A 238 6.41 -3.73 6.38
CA VAL A 238 6.27 -2.28 6.28
C VAL A 238 4.84 -1.94 5.92
N ALA A 239 4.22 -1.02 6.64
CA ALA A 239 2.87 -0.57 6.34
C ALA A 239 2.77 0.95 6.48
N TYR A 240 2.14 1.55 5.47
CA TYR A 240 1.79 2.96 5.48
C TYR A 240 0.38 3.12 6.06
N TRP A 241 0.16 4.23 6.74
CA TRP A 241 -1.13 4.56 7.31
C TRP A 241 -1.44 6.04 7.11
N ARG A 242 -2.73 6.34 7.09
CA ARG A 242 -3.27 7.70 7.02
C ARG A 242 -4.35 7.90 8.08
N ASP A 243 -4.30 9.03 8.77
CA ASP A 243 -5.34 9.49 9.67
C ASP A 243 -5.81 10.89 9.22
N GLY A 244 -6.98 10.94 8.59
CA GLY A 244 -7.49 12.16 7.96
C GLY A 244 -6.63 12.66 6.78
N ALA A 245 -6.69 13.96 6.49
CA ALA A 245 -6.00 14.56 5.33
C ALA A 245 -4.55 15.00 5.62
N ALA A 246 -4.19 15.18 6.90
CA ALA A 246 -2.93 15.83 7.30
C ALA A 246 -2.06 14.98 8.24
N SER A 247 -2.46 13.73 8.52
CA SER A 247 -1.65 12.79 9.30
C SER A 247 -1.40 11.53 8.51
N HIS A 248 -0.14 11.25 8.24
CA HIS A 248 0.31 10.05 7.53
C HIS A 248 1.47 9.45 8.30
N GLY A 249 1.75 8.18 8.06
CA GLY A 249 2.96 7.60 8.59
C GLY A 249 3.31 6.26 7.99
N VAL A 250 4.41 5.74 8.51
CA VAL A 250 4.91 4.41 8.18
C VAL A 250 5.33 3.74 9.48
N GLY A 251 5.03 2.46 9.59
CA GLY A 251 5.62 1.60 10.62
C GLY A 251 6.50 0.54 9.98
N VAL A 252 7.45 0.04 10.76
CA VAL A 252 8.29 -1.09 10.41
C VAL A 252 8.17 -2.11 11.53
N TRP A 253 7.85 -3.34 11.17
CA TRP A 253 7.69 -4.46 12.08
C TRP A 253 8.67 -5.58 11.73
N ARG A 254 9.02 -6.38 12.74
CA ARG A 254 9.84 -7.58 12.61
C ARG A 254 9.23 -8.72 13.40
N TRP A 255 9.36 -9.92 12.86
CA TRP A 255 9.02 -11.14 13.57
C TRP A 255 10.00 -11.41 14.71
N ARG A 256 9.45 -11.72 15.88
CA ARG A 256 10.17 -12.15 17.10
C ARG A 256 9.53 -13.45 17.56
N GLY A 257 10.02 -14.57 17.02
CA GLY A 257 9.28 -15.82 17.06
C GLY A 257 7.97 -15.65 16.28
N ARG A 258 6.84 -16.05 16.87
CA ARG A 258 5.50 -15.96 16.26
C ARG A 258 4.80 -14.60 16.44
N ALA A 259 5.48 -13.61 17.02
CA ALA A 259 4.91 -12.29 17.26
C ALA A 259 5.50 -11.26 16.28
N LEU A 260 4.62 -10.51 15.62
CA LEU A 260 5.01 -9.36 14.81
C LEU A 260 5.10 -8.12 15.70
N VAL A 261 6.30 -7.55 15.85
CA VAL A 261 6.57 -6.44 16.77
C VAL A 261 7.02 -5.21 15.99
N ARG A 262 6.41 -4.06 16.26
CA ARG A 262 6.85 -2.77 15.68
C ARG A 262 8.23 -2.41 16.23
N VAL A 263 9.20 -2.23 15.34
CA VAL A 263 10.60 -1.93 15.69
C VAL A 263 11.02 -0.51 15.31
N ASP A 264 10.32 0.12 14.37
CA ASP A 264 10.57 1.51 13.97
C ASP A 264 9.27 2.15 13.45
N GLY A 265 9.28 3.46 13.33
CA GLY A 265 8.13 4.19 12.83
C GLY A 265 8.31 5.69 12.73
N GLY A 266 7.55 6.29 11.82
CA GLY A 266 7.52 7.73 11.61
C GLY A 266 6.11 8.20 11.34
N SER A 267 5.79 9.41 11.80
CA SER A 267 4.60 10.14 11.41
C SER A 267 5.00 11.43 10.69
N SER A 268 4.11 11.86 9.81
CA SER A 268 4.23 13.12 9.10
C SER A 268 4.28 14.29 10.08
N ARG A 269 4.97 15.35 9.68
CA ARG A 269 5.23 16.49 10.55
C ARG A 269 5.31 17.79 9.75
N PHE A 270 5.19 18.91 10.44
CA PHE A 270 5.37 20.22 9.86
C PHE A 270 6.53 20.94 10.51
N PHE A 271 7.29 21.69 9.72
CA PHE A 271 8.35 22.56 10.21
C PHE A 271 8.38 23.88 9.42
N ALA A 272 8.80 24.95 10.09
CA ALA A 272 8.84 26.28 9.50
C ALA A 272 10.22 26.63 8.94
N VAL A 273 10.22 27.35 7.82
CA VAL A 273 11.40 27.86 7.12
C VAL A 273 11.18 29.33 6.76
N ASP A 274 12.22 30.14 6.96
CA ASP A 274 12.29 31.53 6.53
C ASP A 274 13.38 31.64 5.46
N SER A 275 12.98 32.02 4.26
CA SER A 275 13.87 32.17 3.10
C SER A 275 14.66 33.48 3.10
N GLY A 276 14.46 34.35 4.09
CA GLY A 276 15.12 35.65 4.22
C GLY A 276 14.22 36.85 3.95
N ASP A 277 12.97 36.61 3.54
CA ASP A 277 11.93 37.64 3.37
C ASP A 277 11.14 37.90 4.65
N GLY A 278 11.43 37.17 5.74
CA GLY A 278 10.76 37.29 7.02
C GLY A 278 9.42 36.54 7.08
N VAL A 279 8.99 35.90 5.99
CA VAL A 279 7.76 35.09 5.93
C VAL A 279 8.07 33.65 6.31
N LEU A 280 7.35 33.11 7.29
CA LEU A 280 7.46 31.69 7.64
C LEU A 280 6.63 30.86 6.69
N ARG A 281 7.31 29.93 6.02
CA ARG A 281 6.72 28.91 5.17
C ARG A 281 6.77 27.58 5.89
N TYR A 282 5.65 26.90 5.94
CA TYR A 282 5.49 25.65 6.66
C TYR A 282 5.52 24.49 5.68
N HIS A 283 6.53 23.64 5.83
CA HIS A 283 6.76 22.48 4.99
C HIS A 283 6.12 21.25 5.63
N TYR A 284 5.40 20.47 4.83
CA TYR A 284 4.93 19.16 5.22
C TYR A 284 5.94 18.08 4.87
N SER A 285 6.34 17.28 5.85
CA SER A 285 7.31 16.19 5.67
C SER A 285 6.66 14.85 5.98
N MET A 286 6.50 14.03 4.95
CA MET A 286 5.98 12.67 5.08
C MET A 286 7.14 11.67 5.26
N PRO A 287 7.04 10.71 6.19
CA PRO A 287 7.98 9.61 6.27
C PRO A 287 7.79 8.64 5.10
N ARG A 288 8.90 8.04 4.66
CA ARG A 288 8.93 6.94 3.70
C ARG A 288 9.87 5.85 4.18
N TYR A 289 9.63 4.62 3.76
CA TYR A 289 10.57 3.51 3.96
C TYR A 289 11.43 3.33 2.71
N GLU A 290 12.74 3.46 2.86
CA GLU A 290 13.73 3.32 1.79
C GLU A 290 14.95 2.56 2.31
N ASP A 291 15.35 1.49 1.63
CA ASP A 291 16.53 0.67 1.95
C ASP A 291 16.69 0.28 3.44
N GLY A 292 15.58 -0.08 4.10
CA GLY A 292 15.65 -0.54 5.49
C GLY A 292 15.45 0.51 6.56
N ARG A 293 15.23 1.77 6.18
CA ARG A 293 15.16 2.89 7.10
C ARG A 293 14.00 3.81 6.77
N ILE A 294 13.55 4.54 7.78
CA ILE A 294 12.58 5.61 7.60
C ILE A 294 13.32 6.89 7.25
N VAL A 295 13.00 7.45 6.10
CA VAL A 295 13.49 8.75 5.64
C VAL A 295 12.37 9.77 5.62
N PHE A 296 12.74 11.05 5.69
CA PHE A 296 11.81 12.18 5.66
C PHE A 296 12.19 13.11 4.52
N ALA A 297 11.19 13.57 3.78
CA ALA A 297 11.36 14.53 2.71
C ALA A 297 10.13 15.45 2.62
N PRO A 298 10.32 16.79 2.49
CA PRO A 298 11.58 17.52 2.69
C PRO A 298 12.12 17.37 4.11
N ARG A 299 13.41 17.68 4.32
CA ARG A 299 14.05 17.62 5.65
C ARG A 299 15.16 18.66 5.80
N ILE A 300 15.53 18.96 7.04
CA ILE A 300 16.64 19.87 7.35
C ILE A 300 17.90 19.06 7.64
N VAL A 301 18.97 19.36 6.91
CA VAL A 301 20.26 18.65 7.00
C VAL A 301 21.35 19.57 7.50
N ARG A 302 22.27 19.02 8.28
CA ARG A 302 23.50 19.70 8.70
C ARG A 302 24.57 19.52 7.61
N GLY A 303 24.97 20.62 6.98
CA GLY A 303 26.07 20.66 6.03
C GLY A 303 27.43 20.45 6.70
N ALA A 304 28.45 20.16 5.89
CA ALA A 304 29.82 19.94 6.37
C ALA A 304 30.43 21.19 7.05
N ASP A 305 29.96 22.37 6.66
CA ASP A 305 30.31 23.67 7.25
C ASP A 305 29.55 23.97 8.56
N GLY A 306 28.73 23.03 9.04
CA GLY A 306 27.89 23.18 10.22
C GLY A 306 26.62 24.00 10.00
N ARG A 307 26.39 24.54 8.80
CA ARG A 307 25.18 25.29 8.46
C ARG A 307 24.03 24.34 8.15
N LEU A 308 22.83 24.73 8.56
CA LEU A 308 21.61 23.99 8.26
C LEU A 308 21.05 24.38 6.90
N GLN A 309 20.59 23.38 6.15
CA GLN A 309 20.02 23.54 4.81
C GLN A 309 18.73 22.74 4.67
N LEU A 310 17.85 23.16 3.78
CA LEU A 310 16.65 22.43 3.41
C LEU A 310 16.98 21.49 2.24
N ALA A 311 16.80 20.19 2.43
CA ALA A 311 17.00 19.16 1.42
C ALA A 311 15.67 18.62 0.89
N GLU A 312 15.67 18.20 -0.38
CA GLU A 312 14.56 17.52 -1.05
C GLU A 312 13.23 18.29 -0.98
N ALA A 313 13.29 19.61 -1.20
CA ALA A 313 12.13 20.50 -1.18
C ALA A 313 11.39 20.65 -2.52
N ALA A 314 11.94 20.09 -3.60
CA ALA A 314 11.29 20.15 -4.90
C ALA A 314 9.94 19.41 -4.87
N GLY A 315 8.86 20.10 -5.23
CA GLY A 315 7.51 19.54 -5.21
C GLY A 315 6.92 19.28 -3.82
N ALA A 316 7.53 19.80 -2.75
CA ALA A 316 6.99 19.66 -1.41
C ALA A 316 5.75 20.52 -1.20
N ASP A 317 4.80 20.02 -0.40
CA ASP A 317 3.64 20.80 0.05
C ASP A 317 4.10 21.87 1.04
N VAL A 318 3.86 23.14 0.67
CA VAL A 318 4.22 24.32 1.47
C VAL A 318 2.99 25.18 1.67
N SER A 319 2.80 25.66 2.89
CA SER A 319 1.75 26.62 3.24
C SER A 319 2.34 27.85 3.93
N ASP A 320 1.73 29.00 3.71
CA ASP A 320 2.03 30.23 4.45
C ASP A 320 1.19 30.33 5.75
N SER A 321 0.29 29.37 6.00
CA SER A 321 -0.61 29.37 7.16
C SER A 321 -0.34 28.17 8.09
N PRO A 322 -0.14 28.39 9.40
CA PRO A 322 -0.01 27.30 10.37
C PRO A 322 -1.34 26.55 10.60
N ALA A 323 -2.48 27.17 10.31
CA ALA A 323 -3.82 26.62 10.61
C ALA A 323 -4.17 25.37 9.80
N VAL A 324 -3.49 25.13 8.67
CA VAL A 324 -3.72 23.98 7.78
C VAL A 324 -3.07 22.69 8.31
N LEU A 325 -2.26 22.77 9.38
CA LEU A 325 -1.15 21.83 9.58
C LEU A 325 -1.15 21.04 10.90
N GLY A 326 -2.22 21.12 11.71
CA GLY A 326 -2.35 20.31 12.93
C GLY A 326 -1.23 20.52 13.97
N PRO A 327 -1.14 19.66 15.02
CA PRO A 327 -0.39 19.98 16.24
C PRO A 327 1.11 19.65 16.24
N SER A 328 1.69 19.03 15.19
CA SER A 328 3.11 18.62 15.20
C SER A 328 4.02 19.64 14.50
N LEU A 329 4.18 20.82 15.10
CA LEU A 329 5.11 21.88 14.68
C LEU A 329 6.47 21.72 15.39
N GLU A 330 7.35 20.91 14.83
CA GLU A 330 8.70 20.67 15.36
C GLU A 330 9.74 20.63 14.25
N LEU A 331 10.94 21.13 14.56
CA LEU A 331 12.05 21.14 13.63
C LEU A 331 13.06 20.06 14.03
N HIS A 332 13.33 19.09 13.14
CA HIS A 332 14.32 18.04 13.36
C HIS A 332 15.46 18.21 12.36
N VAL A 333 16.69 18.07 12.83
CA VAL A 333 17.90 18.16 12.01
C VAL A 333 18.47 16.76 11.80
N TYR A 334 18.87 16.48 10.56
CA TYR A 334 19.44 15.22 10.15
C TYR A 334 20.91 15.38 9.74
N ASP A 335 21.72 14.35 9.98
CA ASP A 335 23.07 14.26 9.41
C ASP A 335 23.05 13.84 7.94
N ALA A 336 24.20 13.84 7.28
CA ALA A 336 24.36 13.41 5.88
C ALA A 336 23.97 11.94 5.65
N ARG A 337 23.89 11.12 6.70
CA ARG A 337 23.43 9.72 6.66
C ARG A 337 21.93 9.59 6.90
N GLY A 338 21.21 10.70 7.08
CA GLY A 338 19.77 10.72 7.33
C GLY A 338 19.38 10.36 8.76
N ARG A 339 20.32 10.33 9.71
CA ARG A 339 20.01 10.10 11.13
C ARG A 339 19.62 11.42 11.78
N ARG A 340 18.56 11.42 12.57
CA ARG A 340 18.18 12.58 13.37
C ARG A 340 19.25 12.85 14.42
N VAL A 341 19.81 14.06 14.42
CA VAL A 341 20.85 14.49 15.38
C VAL A 341 20.34 15.55 16.36
N GLU A 342 19.37 16.37 15.96
CA GLU A 342 18.77 17.40 16.84
C GLU A 342 17.26 17.44 16.69
N ARG A 343 16.60 17.88 17.77
CA ARG A 343 15.16 18.15 17.82
C ARG A 343 14.94 19.50 18.50
N HIS A 344 14.18 20.35 17.84
CA HIS A 344 13.72 21.64 18.33
C HIS A 344 12.20 21.60 18.40
N PRO A 345 11.63 21.39 19.61
CA PRO A 345 10.19 21.44 19.80
C PRO A 345 9.69 22.89 19.87
N LEU A 346 8.38 23.06 19.75
CA LEU A 346 7.67 24.25 20.20
C LEU A 346 8.05 24.53 21.67
N ARG A 347 8.37 25.79 21.99
CA ARG A 347 8.69 26.19 23.37
C ARG A 347 7.53 26.95 23.98
N THR A 348 7.26 26.71 25.25
CA THR A 348 6.33 27.54 26.03
C THR A 348 7.12 28.61 26.77
N VAL A 349 6.73 29.87 26.58
CA VAL A 349 7.33 31.02 27.24
C VAL A 349 6.29 31.82 28.01
N ARG A 350 6.71 32.48 29.08
CA ARG A 350 5.84 33.44 29.77
C ARG A 350 5.75 34.71 28.95
N GLY A 351 4.54 35.11 28.59
CA GLY A 351 4.31 36.28 27.76
C GLY A 351 3.06 37.04 28.18
N ARG A 352 2.77 38.10 27.45
CA ARG A 352 1.46 38.78 27.46
C ARG A 352 0.77 38.56 26.12
N ASP A 353 -0.52 38.21 26.12
CA ASP A 353 -1.31 38.14 24.89
C ASP A 353 -1.51 39.54 24.26
N ALA A 354 -2.27 39.61 23.17
CA ALA A 354 -2.59 40.84 22.46
C ALA A 354 -3.29 41.89 23.37
N ASP A 355 -4.01 41.44 24.39
CA ASP A 355 -4.71 42.28 25.38
C ASP A 355 -3.83 42.64 26.59
N GLY A 356 -2.56 42.23 26.60
CA GLY A 356 -1.62 42.51 27.67
C GLY A 356 -1.76 41.60 28.90
N VAL A 357 -2.60 40.57 28.86
CA VAL A 357 -2.82 39.61 29.95
C VAL A 357 -1.67 38.60 29.97
N ARG A 358 -1.13 38.32 31.17
CA ARG A 358 -0.06 37.32 31.32
C ARG A 358 -0.59 35.92 30.98
N ARG A 359 -0.01 35.30 29.97
CA ARG A 359 -0.36 33.96 29.47
C ARG A 359 0.87 33.13 29.15
N ARG A 360 0.65 31.84 28.91
CA ARG A 360 1.68 30.93 28.37
C ARG A 360 1.64 31.02 26.85
N CYS A 361 2.63 31.68 26.26
CA CYS A 361 2.72 31.83 24.81
C CYS A 361 3.66 30.79 24.21
N PHE A 362 3.57 30.56 22.90
CA PHE A 362 4.42 29.62 22.19
C PHE A 362 5.49 30.32 21.33
N GLU A 363 6.70 29.76 21.33
CA GLU A 363 7.76 30.10 20.39
C GLU A 363 7.99 28.94 19.42
N LEU A 364 7.79 29.23 18.14
CA LEU A 364 7.96 28.31 17.04
C LEU A 364 9.43 28.27 16.57
N PRO A 365 10.09 27.10 16.61
CA PRO A 365 11.37 26.92 15.94
C PRO A 365 11.21 26.98 14.42
N TYR A 366 12.12 27.69 13.75
CA TYR A 366 12.17 27.74 12.30
C TYR A 366 13.62 27.76 11.80
N LEU A 367 13.85 27.22 10.60
CA LEU A 367 15.14 27.35 9.92
C LEU A 367 15.20 28.70 9.22
N HIS A 368 16.18 29.54 9.56
CA HIS A 368 16.46 30.77 8.82
C HIS A 368 17.56 30.51 7.77
N LEU A 369 17.14 30.28 6.52
CA LEU A 369 18.02 29.86 5.41
C LEU A 369 19.23 30.79 5.19
N PRO A 370 19.10 32.13 5.24
CA PRO A 370 20.25 33.03 5.04
C PRO A 370 21.38 32.82 6.06
N THR A 371 21.07 32.39 7.29
CA THR A 371 22.08 32.10 8.32
C THR A 371 22.40 30.63 8.49
N GLY A 372 21.56 29.73 7.98
CA GLY A 372 21.66 28.29 8.21
C GLY A 372 21.57 27.92 9.69
N ARG A 373 20.74 28.63 10.46
CA ARG A 373 20.57 28.42 11.91
C ARG A 373 19.09 28.31 12.27
N VAL A 374 18.81 27.56 13.33
CA VAL A 374 17.48 27.56 13.95
C VAL A 374 17.29 28.87 14.72
N ARG A 375 16.13 29.49 14.51
CA ARG A 375 15.65 30.64 15.27
C ARG A 375 14.28 30.33 15.86
N TYR A 376 13.81 31.19 16.74
CA TYR A 376 12.52 31.06 17.39
C TYR A 376 11.70 32.31 17.13
N ARG A 377 10.44 32.14 16.72
CA ARG A 377 9.48 33.24 16.54
C ARG A 377 8.34 33.05 17.52
N ARG A 378 8.04 34.09 18.28
CA ARG A 378 6.87 34.10 19.15
C ARG A 378 5.60 34.12 18.29
N LEU A 379 4.66 33.25 18.60
CA LEU A 379 3.33 33.24 17.99
C LEU A 379 2.45 34.19 18.82
N GLU A 380 2.12 35.35 18.25
CA GLU A 380 1.44 36.43 18.98
C GLU A 380 0.00 36.05 19.39
N ASP A 381 -0.68 35.25 18.56
CA ASP A 381 -2.06 34.81 18.78
C ASP A 381 -2.19 33.42 19.44
N ALA A 382 -1.06 32.79 19.81
CA ALA A 382 -1.06 31.47 20.43
C ALA A 382 -0.55 31.57 21.89
N CYS A 383 -1.43 32.04 22.76
CA CYS A 383 -1.18 32.08 24.21
C CYS A 383 -2.34 31.44 24.99
N GLU A 384 -2.01 30.47 25.86
CA GLU A 384 -2.93 29.79 26.80
C GLU A 384 -3.08 30.54 28.13
#